data_AF-A0ABD2N479-F1
#
_entry.id   AF-A0ABD2N479-F1
#
_cell.length_a   1.000
_cell.length_b   1.000
_cell.length_c   1.000
_cell.angle_alpha   90.00
_cell.angle_beta   90.00
_cell.angle_gamma   90.00
#
_symmetry.space_group_name_H-M   'P 1'
#
loop_
_entity.id
_entity.type
_entity.pdbx_description
1 polymer ?
#
loop_
_entity_poly.entity_id
_entity_poly.type
_entity_poly.pdbx_seq_one_letter_code
_entity_poly.pdbx_strand_id
1 'polypeptide(L)'
;MSAHILEEVKFDLFLKDWDYDSVDVIILYDNILENVEDSMDKLAPIKIRKTQCKKKWIDQEVRLLQKERDVQYKIFKFTDNPADFHEYKKKRNEVVSLLRTKGKNIMK
;
A
#
# COMPACT_ATOMS: atom_id res chain seq x y z
N MET A 1 5.20 4.78 15.50
CA MET A 1 4.14 5.19 16.44
C MET A 1 4.82 5.36 17.79
N SER A 2 4.69 6.54 18.41
CA SER A 2 5.37 6.89 19.67
C SER A 2 4.72 6.14 20.84
N ALA A 3 5.51 5.66 21.82
CA ALA A 3 5.00 4.96 23.00
C ALA A 3 3.94 5.78 23.78
N HIS A 4 4.05 7.10 23.72
CA HIS A 4 3.12 8.06 24.31
C HIS A 4 1.67 7.91 23.80
N ILE A 5 1.50 7.63 22.50
CA ILE A 5 0.17 7.48 21.89
C ILE A 5 -0.51 6.21 22.41
N LEU A 6 0.27 5.16 22.67
CA LEU A 6 -0.25 3.89 23.21
C LEU A 6 -0.65 4.00 24.68
N GLU A 7 -0.01 4.86 25.45
CA GLU A 7 -0.40 5.13 26.84
C GLU A 7 -1.69 5.94 26.90
N GLU A 8 -1.84 6.97 26.07
CA GLU A 8 -3.06 7.79 25.99
C GLU A 8 -4.27 6.97 25.52
N VAL A 9 -4.13 6.11 24.50
CA VAL A 9 -5.21 5.21 24.05
C VAL A 9 -5.66 4.28 25.19
N LYS A 10 -4.72 3.77 26.00
CA LYS A 10 -5.07 2.93 27.15
C LYS A 10 -5.90 3.70 28.17
N PHE A 11 -5.50 4.92 28.52
CA PHE A 11 -6.24 5.76 29.46
C PHE A 11 -7.65 6.09 28.97
N ASP A 12 -7.80 6.45 27.69
CA ASP A 12 -9.11 6.76 27.10
C ASP A 12 -10.04 5.54 27.12
N LEU A 13 -9.51 4.34 26.87
CA LEU A 13 -10.27 3.09 26.96
C LEU A 13 -10.73 2.75 28.38
N PHE A 14 -9.93 3.06 29.40
CA PHE A 14 -10.35 2.89 30.80
C PHE A 14 -11.47 3.85 31.22
N LEU A 15 -11.63 4.98 30.53
CA LEU A 15 -12.63 6.00 30.82
C LEU A 15 -13.93 5.83 30.02
N LYS A 16 -13.97 4.89 29.06
CA LYS A 16 -15.17 4.61 28.28
C LYS A 16 -16.20 3.81 29.09
N ASP A 17 -17.47 4.06 28.77
CA ASP A 17 -18.58 3.32 29.35
C ASP A 17 -18.68 1.95 28.66
N TRP A 18 -18.38 0.91 29.41
CA TRP A 18 -18.42 -0.47 28.92
C TRP A 18 -19.76 -1.08 29.27
N ASP A 19 -20.29 -1.90 28.39
CA ASP A 19 -21.45 -2.73 28.72
C ASP A 19 -21.00 -3.90 29.61
N TYR A 20 -20.93 -3.65 30.91
CA TYR A 20 -20.50 -4.62 31.92
C TYR A 20 -21.54 -5.71 32.21
N ASP A 21 -22.78 -5.53 31.73
CA ASP A 21 -23.89 -6.45 31.96
C ASP A 21 -24.13 -7.42 30.79
N SER A 22 -23.47 -7.20 29.65
CA SER A 22 -23.57 -8.09 28.50
C SER A 22 -22.90 -9.44 28.77
N VAL A 23 -23.67 -10.51 28.53
CA VAL A 23 -23.19 -11.91 28.59
C VAL A 23 -22.88 -12.44 27.17
N ASP A 24 -23.25 -11.68 26.14
CA ASP A 24 -22.99 -12.03 24.75
C ASP A 24 -21.59 -11.59 24.35
N VAL A 25 -20.72 -12.58 24.14
CA VAL A 25 -19.32 -12.41 23.78
C VAL A 25 -19.16 -11.64 22.45
N ILE A 26 -20.11 -11.77 21.52
CA ILE A 26 -20.05 -11.07 20.23
C ILE A 26 -20.30 -9.58 20.44
N ILE A 27 -21.33 -9.23 21.23
CA ILE A 27 -21.65 -7.84 21.55
C ILE A 27 -20.52 -7.17 22.33
N LEU A 28 -19.92 -7.89 23.29
CA LEU A 28 -18.74 -7.40 24.02
C LEU A 28 -17.56 -7.14 23.08
N TYR A 29 -17.30 -8.06 22.16
CA TYR A 29 -16.22 -7.92 21.19
C TYR A 29 -16.43 -6.72 20.26
N ASP A 30 -17.64 -6.55 19.74
CA ASP A 30 -17.97 -5.44 18.85
C ASP A 30 -17.85 -4.09 19.58
N ASN A 31 -18.34 -4.01 20.83
CA ASN A 31 -18.20 -2.83 21.68
C ASN A 31 -16.74 -2.49 21.98
N ILE A 32 -15.88 -3.49 22.23
CA ILE A 32 -14.42 -3.29 22.39
C ILE A 32 -13.80 -2.73 21.12
N LEU A 33 -14.15 -3.31 19.98
CA LEU A 33 -13.56 -2.90 18.71
C LEU A 33 -13.93 -1.46 18.36
N GLU A 34 -15.22 -1.10 18.46
CA GLU A 34 -15.70 0.25 18.23
C GLU A 34 -15.04 1.26 19.20
N ASN A 35 -14.91 0.87 20.47
CA ASN A 35 -14.31 1.73 21.48
C ASN A 35 -12.82 2.02 21.25
N VAL A 36 -12.09 1.02 20.77
CA VAL A 36 -10.67 1.12 20.37
C VAL A 36 -10.52 1.97 19.12
N GLU A 37 -11.36 1.75 18.10
CA GLU A 37 -11.33 2.52 16.85
C GLU A 37 -11.57 4.01 17.11
N ASP A 38 -12.60 4.35 17.87
CA ASP A 38 -12.89 5.73 18.27
C ASP A 38 -11.72 6.42 18.98
N SER A 39 -11.10 5.73 19.94
CA SER A 39 -10.01 6.29 20.75
C SER A 39 -8.76 6.50 19.89
N MET A 40 -8.50 5.55 18.99
CA MET A 40 -7.43 5.64 18.00
C MET A 40 -7.67 6.78 16.99
N ASP A 41 -8.89 6.95 16.50
CA ASP A 41 -9.24 8.00 15.55
C ASP A 41 -9.22 9.41 16.16
N LYS A 42 -9.50 9.56 17.45
CA LYS A 42 -9.34 10.84 18.16
C LYS A 42 -7.88 11.25 18.29
N LEU A 43 -7.02 10.33 18.71
CA LEU A 43 -5.61 10.61 19.05
C LEU A 43 -4.70 10.62 17.81
N ALA A 44 -4.99 9.74 16.85
CA ALA A 44 -4.27 9.62 15.61
C ALA A 44 -5.29 9.47 14.47
N PRO A 45 -6.06 10.54 14.15
CA PRO A 45 -7.05 10.49 13.09
C PRO A 45 -6.36 9.91 11.88
N ILE A 46 -6.91 8.79 11.36
CA ILE A 46 -6.41 8.16 10.16
C ILE A 46 -6.54 9.22 9.08
N LYS A 47 -5.48 10.02 8.90
CA LYS A 47 -5.30 10.92 7.78
C LYS A 47 -5.39 9.98 6.62
N ILE A 48 -6.57 9.96 5.98
CA ILE A 48 -6.95 9.15 4.83
C ILE A 48 -5.65 8.78 4.17
N ARG A 49 -5.19 7.53 4.40
CA ARG A 49 -4.03 7.04 3.65
C ARG A 49 -4.41 7.45 2.25
N LYS A 50 -3.63 8.33 1.60
CA LYS A 50 -3.74 8.51 0.17
C LYS A 50 -3.44 7.12 -0.33
N THR A 51 -4.48 6.29 -0.43
CA THR A 51 -4.43 4.96 -0.97
C THR A 51 -3.88 5.27 -2.31
N GLN A 52 -2.58 5.02 -2.50
CA GLN A 52 -1.93 5.36 -3.76
C GLN A 52 -2.80 4.66 -4.77
N CYS A 53 -3.61 5.44 -5.48
CA CYS A 53 -4.63 4.90 -6.33
C CYS A 53 -3.80 4.17 -7.37
N LYS A 54 -3.68 2.85 -7.22
CA LYS A 54 -2.79 2.03 -8.04
C LYS A 54 -3.26 2.37 -9.44
N LYS A 55 -2.42 3.08 -10.20
CA LYS A 55 -2.79 3.57 -11.52
C LYS A 55 -3.36 2.37 -12.26
N LYS A 56 -4.64 2.42 -12.65
CA LYS A 56 -5.39 1.23 -13.12
C LYS A 56 -4.68 0.54 -14.31
N TRP A 57 -3.89 1.30 -15.07
CA TRP A 57 -3.06 0.80 -16.18
C TRP A 57 -1.75 0.09 -15.77
N ILE A 58 -1.38 0.05 -14.49
CA ILE A 58 -0.21 -0.66 -13.98
C ILE A 58 -0.67 -1.98 -13.35
N ASP A 59 -0.98 -2.93 -14.22
CA ASP A 59 -1.36 -4.29 -13.87
C ASP A 59 -0.16 -5.24 -13.74
N GLN A 60 -0.42 -6.52 -13.49
CA GLN A 60 0.61 -7.53 -13.27
C GLN A 60 1.55 -7.69 -14.46
N GLU A 61 1.04 -7.58 -15.69
CA GLU A 61 1.84 -7.66 -16.92
C GLU A 61 2.87 -6.52 -16.99
N VAL A 62 2.44 -5.28 -16.74
CA VAL A 62 3.36 -4.13 -16.70
C VAL A 62 4.45 -4.32 -15.65
N ARG A 63 4.10 -4.89 -14.48
CA ARG A 63 5.06 -5.13 -13.40
C ARG A 63 6.09 -6.21 -13.75
N LEU A 64 5.67 -7.27 -14.43
CA LEU A 64 6.57 -8.33 -14.89
C LEU A 64 7.59 -7.76 -15.87
N LEU A 65 7.15 -7.01 -16.88
CA LEU A 65 8.05 -6.40 -17.86
C LEU A 65 8.97 -5.34 -17.23
N GLN A 66 8.49 -4.58 -16.25
CA GLN A 66 9.35 -3.67 -15.48
C GLN A 66 10.44 -4.42 -14.71
N LYS A 67 10.10 -5.55 -14.10
CA LYS A 67 11.06 -6.39 -13.38
C LYS A 67 12.12 -6.95 -14.32
N GLU A 68 11.73 -7.44 -15.50
CA GLU A 68 12.68 -7.93 -16.53
C GLU A 68 13.61 -6.82 -17.01
N ARG A 69 13.07 -5.63 -17.31
CA ARG A 69 13.87 -4.45 -17.67
C ARG A 69 14.89 -4.11 -16.58
N ASP A 70 14.48 -4.14 -15.32
CA ASP A 70 15.35 -3.77 -14.19
C ASP A 70 16.45 -4.81 -13.96
N VAL A 71 16.16 -6.10 -14.19
CA VAL A 71 17.19 -7.15 -14.18
C VAL A 71 18.21 -6.91 -15.29
N GLN A 72 17.76 -6.65 -16.52
CA GLN A 72 18.66 -6.38 -17.65
C GLN A 72 19.50 -5.11 -17.44
N TYR A 73 18.93 -4.07 -16.83
CA TYR A 73 19.69 -2.88 -16.46
C TYR A 73 20.80 -3.20 -15.45
N LYS A 74 20.51 -4.03 -14.45
CA LYS A 74 21.50 -4.46 -13.44
C LYS A 74 22.62 -5.29 -14.08
N ILE A 75 22.28 -6.18 -15.01
CA ILE A 75 23.25 -6.98 -15.77
C ILE A 75 24.17 -6.04 -16.55
N PHE A 76 23.61 -5.17 -17.39
CA PHE A 76 24.39 -4.18 -18.13
C PHE A 76 25.27 -3.31 -17.21
N LYS A 77 24.74 -2.85 -16.07
CA LYS A 77 25.52 -2.05 -15.12
C LYS A 77 26.71 -2.79 -14.51
N PHE A 78 26.65 -4.11 -14.46
CA PHE A 78 27.72 -4.96 -13.95
C PHE A 78 28.70 -5.37 -15.05
N THR A 79 28.21 -5.68 -16.25
CA THR A 79 29.03 -6.18 -17.38
C THR A 79 29.63 -5.06 -18.23
N ASP A 80 29.01 -3.87 -18.26
CA ASP A 80 29.31 -2.74 -19.16
C ASP A 80 29.39 -3.13 -20.65
N ASN A 81 28.71 -4.21 -21.02
CA ASN A 81 28.74 -4.75 -22.37
C ASN A 81 27.67 -4.05 -23.27
N PRO A 82 28.05 -3.55 -24.46
CA PRO A 82 27.10 -2.95 -25.41
C PRO A 82 25.93 -3.86 -25.81
N ALA A 83 26.12 -5.18 -25.83
CA ALA A 83 25.05 -6.13 -26.14
C ALA A 83 23.94 -6.12 -25.07
N ASP A 84 24.34 -6.12 -23.80
CA ASP A 84 23.40 -6.08 -22.66
C ASP A 84 22.67 -4.74 -22.60
N PHE A 85 23.35 -3.64 -22.98
CA PHE A 85 22.68 -2.35 -23.15
C PHE A 85 21.60 -2.40 -24.24
N HIS A 86 21.86 -3.10 -25.34
CA HIS A 86 20.89 -3.21 -26.42
C HIS A 86 19.64 -3.99 -25.98
N GLU A 87 19.83 -5.07 -25.23
CA GLU A 87 18.75 -5.88 -24.67
C GLU A 87 17.94 -5.11 -23.62
N TYR A 88 18.61 -4.36 -22.72
CA TYR A 88 17.95 -3.42 -21.81
C TYR A 88 17.10 -2.39 -22.58
N LYS A 89 17.64 -1.78 -23.64
CA LYS A 89 16.94 -0.77 -24.44
C LYS A 89 15.69 -1.36 -25.10
N LYS A 90 15.77 -2.60 -25.60
CA LYS A 90 14.63 -3.34 -26.15
C LYS A 90 13.52 -3.52 -25.11
N LYS A 91 13.86 -4.06 -23.93
CA LYS A 91 12.93 -4.26 -22.81
C LYS A 91 12.34 -2.95 -22.28
N ARG A 92 13.12 -1.86 -22.25
CA ARG A 92 12.63 -0.52 -21.90
C ARG A 92 11.55 -0.05 -22.89
N ASN A 93 11.78 -0.21 -24.19
CA ASN A 93 10.85 0.24 -25.21
C ASN A 93 9.54 -0.56 -25.17
N GLU A 94 9.61 -1.86 -24.88
CA GLU A 94 8.45 -2.73 -24.68
C GLU A 94 7.55 -2.23 -23.53
N VAL A 95 8.14 -1.95 -22.36
CA VAL A 95 7.42 -1.36 -21.21
C VAL A 95 6.79 -0.01 -21.55
N VAL A 96 7.53 0.87 -22.23
CA VAL A 96 7.03 2.20 -22.61
C VAL A 96 5.87 2.11 -23.61
N SER A 97 5.97 1.21 -24.58
CA SER A 97 4.91 0.95 -25.56
C SER A 97 3.64 0.47 -24.86
N LEU A 98 3.76 -0.51 -23.98
CA LEU A 98 2.63 -1.06 -23.22
C LEU A 98 1.96 0.00 -22.35
N LEU A 99 2.75 0.79 -21.61
CA LEU A 99 2.24 1.89 -20.78
C LEU A 99 1.51 2.96 -21.59
N ARG A 100 1.99 3.29 -22.80
CA ARG A 100 1.32 4.24 -23.70
C ARG A 100 -0.02 3.70 -24.17
N THR A 101 -0.09 2.43 -24.57
CA THR A 101 -1.34 1.80 -25.02
C THR A 101 -2.35 1.70 -23.89
N LYS A 102 -1.95 1.17 -22.73
CA LYS A 102 -2.85 1.04 -21.57
C LYS A 102 -3.26 2.40 -21.00
N GLY A 103 -2.36 3.38 -20.96
CA GLY A 103 -2.68 4.74 -20.55
C GLY A 103 -3.69 5.43 -21.47
N LYS A 104 -3.59 5.22 -22.80
CA LYS A 104 -4.56 5.76 -23.77
C LYS A 104 -5.93 5.10 -23.67
N ASN A 105 -5.99 3.78 -23.45
CA ASN A 105 -7.25 3.03 -23.40
C ASN A 105 -8.11 3.35 -22.16
N ILE A 106 -7.54 3.93 -21.10
CA ILE A 106 -8.27 4.32 -19.87
C ILE A 106 -8.75 5.78 -19.94
N MET A 107 -8.23 6.59 -20.86
CA MET A 107 -8.67 7.98 -21.09
C MET A 107 -9.81 8.10 -22.13
N LYS A 108 -10.21 6.99 -22.76
CA LYS A 108 -11.39 6.88 -23.61
C LYS A 108 -12.54 6.28 -22.80
#